data_AF-A0A8J3SSA8-F1
#
_entry.id   AF-A0A8J3SSA8-F1
#
_cell.length_a   1.000
_cell.length_b   1.000
_cell.length_c   1.000
_cell.angle_alpha   90.00
_cell.angle_beta   90.00
_cell.angle_gamma   90.00
#
_symmetry.space_group_name_H-M   'P 1'
#
loop_
_entity.id
_entity.type
_entity.pdbx_description
1 polymer ?
#
loop_
_entity_poly.entity_id
_entity_poly.type
_entity_poly.pdbx_seq_one_letter_code
_entity_poly.pdbx_strand_id
1 'polypeptide(L)'
;MTTDLNTLLTALYVKIDDWLGAPGTPPRLGRLPRLTDAELLTVAIAQALLGIRSETRWLRFLPAHLPGAFPYLPGQSGYNKRLRAALPLLQRAITALARDTDLWADPLGVVDSTPVECGRSRPTAQRSNLAGWAGYGYCRSHSRYFWGCACTWCAPPPGYRSPGPWPPPSWMSARC
;
A
#
# COMPACT_ATOMS: atom_id res chain seq x y z
N MET A 1 14.65 10.58 15.89
CA MET A 1 13.43 10.36 15.08
C MET A 1 12.81 8.98 15.33
N THR A 2 12.85 8.46 16.56
CA THR A 2 12.31 7.15 16.96
C THR A 2 10.95 7.28 17.64
N THR A 3 10.66 8.44 18.23
CA THR A 3 9.41 8.77 18.92
C THR A 3 8.19 8.68 18.01
N ASP A 4 8.33 9.05 16.74
CA ASP A 4 7.22 9.11 15.79
C ASP A 4 6.78 7.69 15.33
N LEU A 5 7.74 6.79 15.15
CA LEU A 5 7.46 5.40 14.77
C LEU A 5 6.79 4.63 15.90
N ASN A 6 7.22 4.84 17.14
CA ASN A 6 6.61 4.22 18.32
C ASN A 6 5.16 4.67 18.45
N THR A 7 4.89 5.97 18.37
CA THR A 7 3.53 6.51 18.42
C THR A 7 2.66 5.95 17.31
N LEU A 8 3.17 5.88 16.07
CA LEU A 8 2.45 5.32 14.93
C LEU A 8 2.09 3.84 15.15
N LEU A 9 3.04 3.02 15.60
CA LEU A 9 2.80 1.60 15.82
C LEU A 9 1.86 1.34 16.99
N THR A 10 2.00 2.10 18.09
CA THR A 10 1.09 1.99 19.24
C THR A 10 -0.32 2.42 18.87
N ALA A 11 -0.49 3.54 18.16
CA ALA A 11 -1.81 3.99 17.69
C ALA A 11 -2.45 2.97 16.74
N LEU A 12 -1.65 2.40 15.81
CA LEU A 12 -2.12 1.37 14.89
C LEU A 12 -2.52 0.09 15.64
N TYR A 13 -1.72 -0.33 16.62
CA TYR A 13 -2.00 -1.50 17.45
C TYR A 13 -3.32 -1.35 18.21
N VAL A 14 -3.50 -0.25 18.95
CA VAL A 14 -4.73 0.02 19.70
C VAL A 14 -5.94 0.03 18.78
N LYS A 15 -5.83 0.73 17.63
CA LYS A 15 -6.93 0.80 16.65
C LYS A 15 -7.32 -0.56 16.08
N ILE A 16 -6.34 -1.42 15.80
CA ILE A 16 -6.59 -2.77 15.29
C ILE A 16 -7.17 -3.68 16.39
N ASP A 17 -6.67 -3.56 17.61
CA ASP A 17 -7.13 -4.35 18.75
C ASP A 17 -8.59 -4.03 19.10
N ASP A 18 -8.95 -2.74 19.15
CA ASP A 18 -10.32 -2.27 19.33
C ASP A 18 -11.24 -2.78 18.20
N TRP A 19 -10.77 -2.76 16.96
CA TRP A 19 -11.52 -3.26 15.81
C TRP A 19 -11.75 -4.79 15.87
N LEU A 20 -10.77 -5.55 16.36
CA LEU A 20 -10.91 -6.99 16.57
C LEU A 20 -11.82 -7.32 17.77
N GLY A 21 -11.80 -6.49 18.81
CA GLY A 21 -12.64 -6.60 20.00
C GLY A 21 -14.09 -6.14 19.81
N ALA A 22 -14.40 -5.49 18.68
CA ALA A 22 -15.74 -4.98 18.41
C ALA A 22 -16.81 -6.11 18.35
N PRO A 23 -18.02 -5.87 18.91
CA PRO A 23 -19.09 -6.86 18.93
C PRO A 23 -19.52 -7.22 17.50
N GLY A 24 -19.38 -8.51 17.16
CA GLY A 24 -19.67 -9.04 15.81
C GLY A 24 -18.48 -9.78 15.17
N THR A 25 -17.28 -9.70 15.75
CA THR A 25 -16.14 -10.52 15.33
C THR A 25 -16.27 -11.92 15.94
N PRO A 26 -16.30 -13.00 15.14
CA PRO A 26 -16.45 -14.35 15.68
C PRO A 26 -15.26 -14.70 16.58
N PRO A 27 -15.50 -15.26 17.79
CA PRO A 27 -14.42 -15.66 18.68
C PRO A 27 -13.54 -16.70 17.98
N ARG A 28 -12.23 -16.56 18.16
CA ARG A 28 -11.26 -17.49 17.57
C ARG A 28 -11.36 -18.85 18.24
N LEU A 29 -11.75 -19.85 17.47
CA LEU A 29 -11.69 -21.26 17.88
C LEU A 29 -10.25 -21.76 17.71
N GLY A 30 -9.51 -21.93 18.80
CA GLY A 30 -8.20 -22.60 18.78
C GLY A 30 -7.17 -22.09 19.81
N ARG A 31 -5.97 -22.69 19.78
CA ARG A 31 -4.83 -22.31 20.63
C ARG A 31 -4.33 -20.92 20.25
N LEU A 32 -4.22 -20.02 21.23
CA LEU A 32 -3.68 -18.68 21.02
C LEU A 32 -2.24 -18.76 20.47
N PRO A 33 -2.00 -18.20 19.27
CA PRO A 33 -0.65 -18.13 18.72
C PRO A 33 0.22 -17.19 19.56
N ARG A 34 1.53 -17.47 19.65
CA ARG A 34 2.50 -16.66 20.41
C ARG A 34 2.62 -15.19 19.96
N LEU A 35 2.23 -14.92 18.72
CA LEU A 35 2.04 -13.57 18.18
C LEU A 35 0.55 -13.46 17.85
N THR A 36 -0.13 -12.49 18.44
CA THR A 36 -1.57 -12.27 18.25
C THR A 36 -1.87 -11.79 16.83
N ASP A 37 -3.15 -11.78 16.46
CA ASP A 37 -3.54 -11.23 15.17
C ASP A 37 -3.42 -9.72 15.12
N ALA A 38 -3.74 -9.03 16.22
CA ALA A 38 -3.54 -7.60 16.33
C ALA A 38 -2.07 -7.25 16.04
N GLU A 39 -1.13 -7.97 16.66
CA GLU A 39 0.30 -7.78 16.41
C GLU A 39 0.70 -8.10 14.97
N LEU A 40 0.22 -9.23 14.41
CA LEU A 40 0.53 -9.62 13.03
C LEU A 40 0.05 -8.57 12.01
N LEU A 41 -1.16 -8.07 12.19
CA LEU A 41 -1.76 -7.04 11.33
C LEU A 41 -1.05 -5.70 11.48
N THR A 42 -0.71 -5.32 12.71
CA THR A 42 0.03 -4.08 13.00
C THR A 42 1.36 -4.09 12.26
N VAL A 43 2.10 -5.20 12.34
CA VAL A 43 3.39 -5.37 11.63
C VAL A 43 3.22 -5.30 10.11
N ALA A 44 2.18 -5.95 9.57
CA ALA A 44 1.93 -5.99 8.12
C ALA A 44 1.47 -4.63 7.56
N ILE A 45 0.55 -3.96 8.25
CA ILE A 45 0.01 -2.66 7.83
C ILE A 45 1.08 -1.58 7.98
N ALA A 46 1.86 -1.58 9.07
CA ALA A 46 2.97 -0.65 9.24
C ALA A 46 4.04 -0.83 8.15
N GLN A 47 4.34 -2.07 7.73
CA GLN A 47 5.23 -2.32 6.60
C GLN A 47 4.73 -1.63 5.31
N ALA A 48 3.42 -1.71 5.06
CA ALA A 48 2.79 -1.09 3.90
C ALA A 48 2.79 0.44 3.99
N LEU A 49 2.43 1.00 5.14
CA LEU A 49 2.42 2.45 5.39
C LEU A 49 3.82 3.07 5.26
N LEU A 50 4.86 2.36 5.70
CA LEU A 50 6.25 2.81 5.58
C LEU A 50 6.87 2.51 4.20
N GLY A 51 6.13 1.86 3.29
CA GLY A 51 6.59 1.54 1.94
C GLY A 51 7.74 0.53 1.87
N ILE A 52 7.99 -0.25 2.94
CA ILE A 52 9.12 -1.17 3.02
C ILE A 52 8.79 -2.47 2.29
N ARG A 53 9.38 -2.66 1.10
CA ARG A 53 9.12 -3.84 0.26
C ARG A 53 9.81 -5.13 0.71
N SER A 54 10.84 -5.04 1.56
CA SER A 54 11.61 -6.21 2.02
C SER A 54 11.14 -6.67 3.40
N GLU A 55 10.45 -7.81 3.44
CA GLU A 55 9.97 -8.45 4.66
C GLU A 55 11.13 -8.81 5.61
N THR A 56 12.21 -9.38 5.08
CA THR A 56 13.39 -9.76 5.88
C THR A 56 14.03 -8.56 6.55
N ARG A 57 14.14 -7.44 5.81
CA ARG A 57 14.67 -6.18 6.37
C ARG A 57 13.73 -5.63 7.43
N TRP A 58 12.42 -5.67 7.17
CA TRP A 58 11.41 -5.19 8.11
C TRP A 58 11.43 -5.95 9.44
N LEU A 59 11.41 -7.29 9.39
CA LEU A 59 11.45 -8.13 10.58
C LEU A 59 12.74 -7.97 11.39
N ARG A 60 13.87 -7.65 10.75
CA ARG A 60 15.13 -7.32 11.44
C ARG A 60 15.15 -5.91 12.00
N PHE A 61 14.44 -4.98 11.36
CA PHE A 61 14.39 -3.58 11.74
C PHE A 61 13.58 -3.36 13.02
N LEU A 62 12.44 -4.04 13.14
CA LEU A 62 11.53 -3.94 14.29
C LEU A 62 12.20 -4.13 15.67
N PRO A 63 12.88 -5.26 15.96
CA PRO A 63 13.49 -5.46 17.27
C PRO A 63 14.65 -4.49 17.55
N ALA A 64 15.29 -3.94 16.51
CA ALA A 64 16.36 -2.96 16.66
C ALA A 64 15.84 -1.54 16.98
N HIS A 65 14.65 -1.18 16.50
CA HIS A 65 14.08 0.17 16.68
C HIS A 65 13.00 0.23 17.75
N LEU A 66 12.37 -0.91 18.06
CA LEU A 66 11.33 -1.07 19.08
C LEU A 66 11.59 -2.32 19.93
N PRO A 67 12.65 -2.33 20.75
CA PRO A 67 12.89 -3.44 21.66
C PRO A 67 11.70 -3.56 22.63
N GLY A 68 11.05 -4.74 22.64
CA GLY A 68 9.95 -5.04 23.55
C GLY A 68 8.53 -4.72 23.06
N ALA A 69 8.36 -4.10 21.88
CA ALA A 69 7.03 -3.84 21.34
C ALA A 69 6.28 -5.12 20.92
N PHE A 70 7.01 -6.18 20.59
CA PHE A 70 6.47 -7.48 20.23
C PHE A 70 7.11 -8.57 21.10
N PRO A 71 6.35 -9.34 21.89
CA PRO A 71 6.89 -10.40 22.76
C PRO A 71 7.58 -11.52 21.98
N TYR A 72 7.10 -11.79 20.76
CA TYR A 72 7.64 -12.83 19.90
C TYR A 72 7.46 -12.45 18.42
N LEU A 73 8.57 -12.34 17.69
CA LEU A 73 8.57 -12.17 16.23
C LEU A 73 8.97 -13.49 15.55
N PRO A 74 8.11 -14.11 14.74
CA PRO A 74 8.47 -15.30 13.99
C PRO A 74 9.54 -14.98 12.93
N GLY A 75 10.39 -15.95 12.61
CA GLY A 75 11.29 -15.85 11.46
C GLY A 75 10.52 -15.70 10.14
N GLN A 76 11.20 -15.29 9.07
CA GLN A 76 10.60 -14.94 7.77
C GLN A 76 9.60 -15.98 7.25
N SER A 77 9.96 -17.26 7.26
CA SER A 77 9.10 -18.34 6.77
C SER A 77 7.81 -18.49 7.60
N GLY A 78 7.92 -18.36 8.93
CA GLY A 78 6.79 -18.43 9.85
C GLY A 78 5.87 -17.22 9.73
N TYR A 79 6.45 -16.02 9.62
CA TYR A 79 5.72 -14.78 9.37
C TYR A 79 4.92 -14.88 8.06
N ASN A 80 5.56 -15.24 6.95
CA ASN A 80 4.92 -15.31 5.64
C ASN A 80 3.79 -16.34 5.57
N LYS A 81 3.98 -17.51 6.20
CA LYS A 81 2.92 -18.53 6.29
C LYS A 81 1.68 -18.01 7.02
N ARG A 82 1.90 -17.28 8.12
CA ARG A 82 0.80 -16.68 8.89
C ARG A 82 0.14 -15.52 8.18
N LEU A 83 0.92 -14.65 7.53
CA LEU A 83 0.40 -13.53 6.77
C LEU A 83 -0.51 -14.00 5.64
N ARG A 84 -0.12 -15.07 4.92
CA ARG A 84 -0.97 -15.68 3.89
C ARG A 84 -2.28 -16.25 4.44
N ALA A 85 -2.24 -16.89 5.61
CA ALA A 85 -3.45 -17.41 6.26
C ALA A 85 -4.36 -16.27 6.78
N ALA A 86 -3.76 -15.16 7.20
CA ALA A 86 -4.47 -13.98 7.70
C ALA A 86 -4.89 -13.00 6.59
N LEU A 87 -4.67 -13.32 5.31
CA LEU A 87 -4.95 -12.42 4.18
C LEU A 87 -6.39 -11.89 4.15
N PRO A 88 -7.44 -12.70 4.38
CA PRO A 88 -8.82 -12.18 4.39
C PRO A 88 -9.06 -11.19 5.52
N LEU A 89 -8.41 -11.41 6.66
CA LEU A 89 -8.52 -10.54 7.82
C LEU A 89 -7.74 -9.24 7.59
N LEU A 90 -6.55 -9.33 7.00
CA LEU A 90 -5.75 -8.18 6.59
C LEU A 90 -6.52 -7.29 5.60
N GLN A 91 -7.20 -7.87 4.61
CA GLN A 91 -8.05 -7.14 3.67
C GLN A 91 -9.17 -6.38 4.38
N ARG A 92 -9.84 -7.01 5.36
CA ARG A 92 -10.87 -6.36 6.18
C ARG A 92 -10.32 -5.21 7.03
N ALA A 93 -9.15 -5.41 7.65
CA ALA A 93 -8.49 -4.38 8.45
C ALA A 93 -8.06 -3.18 7.59
N ILE A 94 -7.45 -3.43 6.42
CA ILE A 94 -7.10 -2.37 5.45
C ILE A 94 -8.36 -1.63 5.00
N THR A 95 -9.45 -2.35 4.72
CA THR A 95 -10.73 -1.74 4.31
C THR A 95 -11.33 -0.88 5.43
N ALA A 96 -11.26 -1.34 6.68
CA ALA A 96 -11.73 -0.57 7.84
C ALA A 96 -10.90 0.71 8.03
N LEU A 97 -9.57 0.60 7.94
CA LEU A 97 -8.68 1.76 8.01
C LEU A 97 -8.90 2.74 6.85
N ALA A 98 -9.11 2.22 5.64
CA ALA A 98 -9.40 3.04 4.48
C ALA A 98 -10.70 3.84 4.69
N ARG A 99 -11.76 3.19 5.20
CA ARG A 99 -13.06 3.86 5.50
C ARG A 99 -12.96 5.00 6.50
N ASP A 100 -12.00 4.93 7.43
CA ASP A 100 -11.76 6.00 8.39
C ASP A 100 -10.98 7.19 7.80
N THR A 101 -10.58 7.10 6.53
CA THR A 101 -9.85 8.15 5.83
C THR A 101 -10.78 8.88 4.87
N ASP A 102 -10.66 10.21 4.77
CA ASP A 102 -11.49 11.03 3.88
C ASP A 102 -11.39 10.61 2.40
N LEU A 103 -10.28 9.95 2.02
CA LEU A 103 -10.04 9.34 0.71
C LEU A 103 -11.05 8.24 0.35
N TRP A 104 -11.72 7.61 1.31
CA TRP A 104 -12.72 6.57 1.01
C TRP A 104 -14.01 7.14 0.42
N ALA A 105 -14.36 8.36 0.81
CA ALA A 105 -15.48 9.09 0.25
C ALA A 105 -15.14 9.77 -1.08
N ASP A 106 -13.87 9.73 -1.50
CA ASP A 106 -13.44 10.31 -2.77
C ASP A 106 -14.07 9.53 -3.94
N PRO A 107 -14.74 10.21 -4.88
CA PRO A 107 -15.29 9.58 -6.07
C PRO A 107 -14.24 8.96 -7.02
N LEU A 108 -12.95 9.22 -6.81
CA LEU A 108 -11.85 8.79 -7.67
C LEU A 108 -10.88 7.86 -6.94
N GLY A 109 -10.95 6.56 -7.24
CA GLY A 109 -9.92 5.60 -6.86
C GLY A 109 -8.84 5.48 -7.94
N VAL A 110 -7.57 5.71 -7.60
CA VAL A 110 -6.43 5.41 -8.47
C VAL A 110 -6.08 3.92 -8.35
N VAL A 111 -6.11 3.19 -9.47
CA VAL A 111 -5.96 1.73 -9.49
C VAL A 111 -4.55 1.31 -9.87
N ASP A 112 -4.05 1.80 -11.00
CA ASP A 112 -2.72 1.47 -11.51
C ASP A 112 -2.25 2.54 -12.51
N SER A 113 -0.95 2.66 -12.70
CA SER A 113 -0.36 3.53 -13.72
C SER A 113 0.41 2.69 -14.73
N THR A 114 -0.01 2.72 -15.99
CA THR A 114 0.68 2.02 -17.07
C THR A 114 1.50 2.99 -17.92
N PRO A 115 2.76 2.68 -18.23
CA PRO A 115 3.56 3.49 -19.14
C PRO A 115 3.04 3.31 -20.57
N VAL A 116 2.60 4.40 -21.20
CA VAL A 116 2.24 4.45 -22.61
C VAL A 116 3.44 5.01 -23.38
N GLU A 117 4.09 4.15 -24.15
CA GLU A 117 5.29 4.53 -24.90
C GLU A 117 4.94 5.24 -26.19
N CYS A 118 5.44 6.47 -26.37
CA CYS A 118 5.30 7.25 -27.59
C CYS A 118 6.55 7.18 -28.47
N GLY A 119 7.71 6.89 -27.88
CA GLY A 119 8.97 6.73 -28.61
C GLY A 119 10.13 6.38 -27.69
N ARG A 120 11.30 6.13 -28.30
CA ARG A 120 12.53 5.80 -27.57
C ARG A 120 13.72 6.70 -27.92
N SER A 121 13.70 7.32 -29.10
CA SER A 121 14.81 8.13 -29.59
C SER A 121 14.71 9.58 -29.11
N ARG A 122 15.87 10.22 -28.86
CA ARG A 122 15.94 11.67 -28.57
C ARG A 122 15.34 12.52 -29.69
N PRO A 123 15.58 12.23 -30.99
CA PRO A 123 14.91 12.94 -32.07
C PRO A 123 13.38 12.83 -32.03
N THR A 124 12.83 11.66 -31.71
CA THR A 124 11.37 11.48 -31.57
C THR A 124 10.82 12.34 -30.44
N ALA A 125 11.51 12.40 -29.30
CA ALA A 125 11.10 13.23 -28.16
C ALA A 125 11.17 14.74 -28.45
N GLN A 126 12.14 15.20 -29.24
CA GLN A 126 12.32 16.62 -29.57
C GLN A 126 11.44 17.10 -30.74
N ARG A 127 11.02 16.20 -31.63
CA ARG A 127 10.29 16.56 -32.87
C ARG A 127 8.81 16.18 -32.84
N SER A 128 8.36 15.46 -31.83
CA SER A 128 6.96 15.06 -31.73
C SER A 128 6.11 16.17 -31.12
N ASN A 129 4.90 16.36 -31.64
CA ASN A 129 3.89 17.26 -31.07
C ASN A 129 3.41 16.85 -29.67
N LEU A 130 3.82 15.68 -29.18
CA LEU A 130 3.60 15.26 -27.79
C LEU A 130 4.63 15.86 -26.81
N ALA A 131 5.59 16.66 -27.29
CA ALA A 131 6.48 17.45 -26.42
C ALA A 131 5.66 18.40 -25.53
N GLY A 132 5.81 18.27 -24.22
CA GLY A 132 4.98 18.96 -23.21
C GLY A 132 3.89 18.07 -22.58
N TRP A 133 3.49 17.00 -23.26
CA TRP A 133 2.56 15.98 -22.75
C TRP A 133 3.32 14.71 -22.31
N ALA A 134 4.32 14.28 -23.07
CA ALA A 134 5.14 13.09 -22.80
C ALA A 134 6.51 13.45 -22.20
N GLY A 135 6.95 12.67 -21.22
CA GLY A 135 8.22 12.81 -20.51
C GLY A 135 9.17 11.63 -20.73
N TYR A 136 10.44 11.80 -20.40
CA TYR A 136 11.41 10.69 -20.40
C TYR A 136 11.38 9.97 -19.06
N GLY A 137 11.25 8.64 -19.11
CA GLY A 137 11.04 7.79 -17.94
C GLY A 137 11.81 6.48 -18.03
N TYR A 138 12.04 5.85 -16.87
CA TYR A 138 12.56 4.48 -16.79
C TYR A 138 11.47 3.56 -16.24
N CYS A 139 11.19 2.48 -16.96
CA CYS A 139 10.29 1.43 -16.51
C CYS A 139 11.12 0.29 -15.92
N ARG A 140 10.98 0.04 -14.62
CA ARG A 140 11.75 -1.03 -13.95
C ARG A 140 11.29 -2.42 -14.38
N SER A 141 9.99 -2.61 -14.60
CA SER A 141 9.39 -3.88 -15.03
C SER A 141 9.91 -4.35 -16.40
N HIS A 142 10.14 -3.41 -17.32
CA HIS A 142 10.68 -3.70 -18.66
C HIS A 142 12.17 -3.37 -18.80
N SER A 143 12.83 -2.98 -17.71
CA SER A 143 14.24 -2.57 -17.66
C SER A 143 14.67 -1.65 -18.82
N ARG A 144 13.84 -0.66 -19.15
CA ARG A 144 14.06 0.20 -20.33
C ARG A 144 13.68 1.64 -20.10
N TYR A 145 14.38 2.52 -20.81
CA TYR A 145 14.01 3.92 -20.94
C TYR A 145 12.97 4.09 -22.05
N PHE A 146 11.97 4.92 -21.79
CA PHE A 146 10.94 5.27 -22.76
C PHE A 146 10.65 6.76 -22.69
N TRP A 147 10.19 7.30 -23.82
CA TRP A 147 9.57 8.61 -23.88
C TRP A 147 8.07 8.42 -24.05
N GLY A 148 7.27 8.93 -23.12
CA GLY A 148 5.84 8.65 -23.07
C GLY A 148 5.14 9.23 -21.85
N CYS A 149 3.91 8.78 -21.63
CA CYS A 149 3.06 9.23 -20.53
C CYS A 149 2.83 8.06 -19.55
N ALA A 150 2.62 8.38 -18.27
CA ALA A 150 2.02 7.42 -17.34
C ALA A 150 0.50 7.62 -17.41
N CYS A 151 -0.23 6.63 -17.94
CA CYS A 151 -1.68 6.64 -17.92
C CYS A 151 -2.15 5.97 -16.63
N THR A 152 -2.75 6.78 -15.76
CA THR A 152 -3.33 6.30 -14.51
C THR A 152 -4.78 5.87 -14.75
N TRP A 153 -5.09 4.61 -14.47
CA TRP A 153 -6.47 4.14 -14.43
C TRP A 153 -7.13 4.68 -13.15
N CYS A 154 -8.18 5.48 -13.32
CA CYS A 154 -9.05 5.88 -12.23
C CYS A 154 -10.39 5.15 -12.38
N ALA A 155 -10.85 4.51 -11.30
CA ALA A 155 -12.16 3.89 -11.25
C ALA A 155 -12.99 4.51 -10.13
N PRO A 156 -14.27 4.83 -10.37
CA PRO A 156 -15.15 5.15 -9.27
C PRO A 156 -15.46 3.89 -8.44
N PRO A 157 -15.82 4.03 -7.16
CA PRO A 157 -16.30 2.90 -6.38
C PRO A 157 -17.54 2.26 -7.03
N PRO A 158 -17.73 0.94 -6.88
CA PRO A 158 -18.87 0.24 -7.48
C PRO A 158 -20.20 0.86 -7.03
N GLY A 159 -21.05 1.23 -8.00
CA GLY A 159 -22.35 1.87 -7.77
C GLY A 159 -22.35 3.40 -7.83
N TYR A 160 -21.19 4.04 -7.94
CA TYR A 160 -21.10 5.48 -8.14
C TYR A 160 -21.48 5.88 -9.59
N ARG A 161 -22.34 6.88 -9.71
CA ARG A 161 -22.77 7.46 -10.98
C ARG A 161 -22.21 8.89 -11.04
N SER A 162 -21.25 9.12 -11.93
CA SER A 162 -20.57 10.41 -12.04
C SER A 162 -21.57 11.53 -12.36
N PRO A 163 -21.66 12.61 -11.55
CA PRO A 163 -22.57 13.73 -11.79
C PRO A 163 -22.08 14.67 -12.92
N GLY A 164 -20.90 14.43 -13.49
CA GLY A 164 -20.33 15.23 -14.57
C GLY A 164 -19.15 14.53 -15.28
N PRO A 165 -18.55 15.17 -16.30
CA PRO A 165 -17.39 14.63 -17.00
C PRO A 165 -16.17 14.49 -16.07
N TRP A 166 -15.36 13.46 -16.34
CA TRP A 166 -14.16 13.15 -15.57
C TRP A 166 -13.14 14.31 -15.62
N PRO A 167 -12.42 14.58 -14.52
CA PRO A 167 -11.35 15.56 -14.53
C PRO A 167 -10.26 15.16 -15.54
N PRO A 168 -9.61 16.13 -16.19
CA PRO A 168 -8.50 15.85 -17.08
C PRO A 168 -7.37 15.14 -16.32
N PRO A 169 -6.63 14.21 -16.96
CA PRO A 169 -5.59 13.44 -16.30
C PRO A 169 -4.54 14.37 -15.66
N SER A 170 -4.34 14.22 -14.35
CA SER A 170 -3.35 14.97 -13.60
C SER A 170 -1.97 14.33 -13.74
N TRP A 171 -0.98 15.16 -14.04
CA TRP A 171 0.37 14.76 -14.44
C TRP A 171 1.20 14.19 -13.28
N MET A 172 1.66 12.95 -13.42
CA MET A 172 2.74 12.39 -12.61
C MET A 172 3.93 12.07 -13.50
N SER A 173 5.13 12.33 -12.97
CA SER A 173 6.40 12.04 -13.66
C SER A 173 6.41 10.61 -14.21
N ALA A 174 6.84 10.43 -15.46
CA ALA A 174 6.93 9.14 -16.14
C ALA A 174 7.90 8.18 -15.40
N ARG A 175 7.41 7.53 -14.35
CA ARG A 175 8.12 6.47 -13.62
C ARG A 175 7.15 5.32 -13.47
N CYS A 176 7.65 4.12 -13.76
CA CYS A 176 6.94 2.86 -13.65
C CYS A 176 7.78 1.87 -12.85
#